data_AF-A0AA40YS14-F1
#
_entry.id   AF-A0AA40YS14-F1
#
_cell.length_a   1.000
_cell.length_b   1.000
_cell.length_c   1.000
_cell.angle_alpha   90.00
_cell.angle_beta   90.00
_cell.angle_gamma   90.00
#
_symmetry.space_group_name_H-M   'P 1'
#
loop_
_entity.id
_entity.type
_entity.pdbx_description
1 polymer ?
#
loop_
_entity_poly.entity_id
_entity_poly.type
_entity_poly.pdbx_seq_one_letter_code
_entity_poly.pdbx_strand_id
1 'polypeptide(L)'
;MDIQLHPEYLEAKRRIEVLKNDVTELFTEHSELVTVDVPAAEALYMDKIGRFELVAYELYMQVQFLKKRRQLMLQAINRREAPDKERIEKELEKLAKQLNVKRQKMVDHLDRAKAWQAATMLSEEDTAEAHVLYKQLVKLLHPDLHPNQTRQEAEWFKQAVDAYKAGDLAKLQLISELVAVGTENDTLSFNAIEELHEQIRRLEAHAESLTHQILMIKDTFPMTTVEWLKDEEWVAAQLHKIQHETAILTKRRDDLREELVAMGWQPNEQI
;
A
#
# COMPACT_ATOMS: atom_id res chain seq x y z
N MET A 1 -1.28 6.88 -58.19
CA MET A 1 0.10 6.84 -57.66
C MET A 1 0.00 6.14 -56.33
N ASP A 2 0.54 4.92 -56.22
CA ASP A 2 0.67 4.24 -54.94
C ASP A 2 1.75 4.97 -54.13
N ILE A 3 1.33 5.69 -53.09
CA ILE A 3 2.24 6.28 -52.13
C ILE A 3 2.70 5.13 -51.23
N GLN A 4 3.82 4.49 -51.60
CA GLN A 4 4.47 3.53 -50.70
C GLN A 4 5.07 4.29 -49.52
N LEU A 5 4.53 4.05 -48.32
CA LEU A 5 5.06 4.58 -47.07
C LEU A 5 6.51 4.08 -46.88
N HIS A 6 7.40 4.97 -46.46
CA HIS A 6 8.80 4.64 -46.23
C HIS A 6 8.94 3.49 -45.19
N PRO A 7 9.81 2.49 -45.39
CA PRO A 7 9.92 1.33 -44.50
C PRO A 7 10.12 1.70 -43.02
N GLU A 8 10.95 2.72 -42.76
CA GLU A 8 11.25 3.25 -41.42
C GLU A 8 10.00 3.82 -40.72
N TYR A 9 9.11 4.48 -41.48
CA TYR A 9 7.86 5.01 -40.96
C TYR A 9 6.90 3.89 -40.52
N LEU A 10 6.82 2.83 -41.33
CA LEU A 10 6.00 1.66 -41.00
C LEU A 10 6.55 0.91 -39.78
N GLU A 11 7.87 0.84 -39.64
CA GLU A 11 8.52 0.23 -38.48
C GLU A 11 8.30 1.04 -37.21
N ALA A 12 8.45 2.36 -37.26
CA ALA A 12 8.16 3.24 -36.14
C ALA A 12 6.70 3.12 -35.69
N LYS A 13 5.73 3.08 -36.61
CA LYS A 13 4.32 2.85 -36.28
C LYS A 13 4.08 1.50 -35.62
N ARG A 14 4.68 0.42 -36.12
CA ARG A 14 4.60 -0.90 -35.47
C ARG A 14 5.18 -0.88 -34.07
N ARG A 15 6.34 -0.22 -33.88
CA ARG A 15 6.99 -0.11 -32.57
C ARG A 15 6.12 0.65 -31.58
N ILE A 16 5.50 1.75 -32.00
CA ILE A 16 4.55 2.50 -31.17
C ILE A 16 3.38 1.61 -30.75
N GLU A 17 2.78 0.85 -31.66
CA GLU A 17 1.64 -0.01 -31.29
C GLU A 17 2.04 -1.10 -30.28
N VAL A 18 3.21 -1.71 -30.44
CA VAL A 18 3.76 -2.64 -29.44
C VAL A 18 3.92 -1.95 -28.08
N LEU A 19 4.57 -0.79 -28.04
CA LEU A 19 4.79 -0.03 -26.81
C LEU A 19 3.48 0.43 -26.16
N LYS A 20 2.46 0.79 -26.95
CA LYS A 20 1.14 1.13 -26.42
C LYS A 20 0.50 -0.05 -25.70
N ASN A 21 0.63 -1.26 -26.24
CA ASN A 21 0.15 -2.47 -25.59
C ASN A 21 0.95 -2.78 -24.32
N ASP A 22 2.28 -2.66 -24.36
CA ASP A 22 3.14 -2.88 -23.19
C ASP A 22 2.79 -1.92 -22.05
N VAL A 23 2.63 -0.63 -22.34
CA VAL A 23 2.22 0.38 -21.35
C VAL A 23 0.82 0.09 -20.80
N THR A 24 -0.11 -0.33 -21.65
CA THR A 24 -1.46 -0.70 -21.21
C THR A 24 -1.42 -1.88 -20.23
N GLU A 25 -0.62 -2.90 -20.54
CA GLU A 25 -0.43 -4.07 -19.67
C GLU A 25 0.16 -3.66 -18.32
N LEU A 26 1.30 -2.96 -18.34
CA LEU A 26 2.00 -2.54 -17.14
C LEU A 26 1.15 -1.63 -16.26
N PHE A 27 0.39 -0.71 -16.86
CA PHE A 27 -0.47 0.18 -16.09
C PHE A 27 -1.65 -0.56 -15.45
N THR A 28 -2.20 -1.54 -16.17
CA THR A 28 -3.28 -2.40 -15.65
C THR A 28 -2.76 -3.26 -14.51
N GLU A 29 -1.63 -3.96 -14.69
CA GLU A 29 -0.97 -4.75 -13.64
C GLU A 29 -0.67 -3.90 -12.41
N HIS A 30 -0.08 -2.71 -12.59
CA HIS A 30 0.18 -1.79 -11.49
C HIS A 30 -1.10 -1.39 -10.75
N SER A 31 -2.20 -1.15 -11.48
CA SER A 31 -3.48 -0.79 -10.88
C SER A 31 -4.04 -1.94 -10.03
N GLU A 32 -4.01 -3.17 -10.55
CA GLU A 32 -4.41 -4.39 -9.82
C GLU A 32 -3.57 -4.60 -8.57
N LEU A 33 -2.26 -4.50 -8.72
CA LEU A 33 -1.32 -4.70 -7.64
C LEU A 33 -1.61 -3.77 -6.46
N VAL A 34 -1.91 -2.50 -6.73
CA VAL A 34 -2.20 -1.50 -5.70
C VAL A 34 -3.60 -1.65 -5.10
N THR A 35 -4.57 -2.09 -5.89
CA THR A 35 -6.00 -2.07 -5.49
C THR A 35 -6.51 -3.38 -4.94
N VAL A 36 -5.92 -4.51 -5.34
CA VAL A 36 -6.37 -5.85 -4.99
C VAL A 36 -5.26 -6.60 -4.27
N ASP A 37 -4.10 -6.78 -4.91
CA ASP A 37 -3.08 -7.71 -4.40
C ASP A 37 -2.44 -7.21 -3.10
N VAL A 38 -2.02 -5.94 -3.05
CA VAL A 38 -1.41 -5.35 -1.86
C VAL A 38 -2.39 -5.33 -0.68
N PRO A 39 -3.64 -4.83 -0.82
CA PRO A 39 -4.62 -4.90 0.26
C PRO A 39 -4.95 -6.34 0.70
N ALA A 40 -5.06 -7.29 -0.24
CA ALA A 40 -5.30 -8.69 0.08
C ALA A 40 -4.13 -9.31 0.86
N ALA A 41 -2.88 -9.06 0.43
CA ALA A 41 -1.68 -9.49 1.11
C ALA A 41 -1.55 -8.86 2.51
N GLU A 42 -1.84 -7.57 2.64
CA GLU A 42 -1.89 -6.86 3.92
C GLU A 42 -2.92 -7.51 4.85
N ALA A 43 -4.14 -7.74 4.36
CA ALA A 43 -5.22 -8.33 5.14
C ALA A 43 -4.88 -9.75 5.61
N LEU A 44 -4.29 -10.57 4.75
CA LEU A 44 -3.84 -11.92 5.09
C LEU A 44 -2.75 -11.90 6.17
N TYR A 45 -1.74 -11.02 6.02
CA TYR A 45 -0.69 -10.87 7.01
C TYR A 45 -1.24 -10.42 8.36
N MET A 46 -2.13 -9.43 8.34
CA MET A 46 -2.71 -8.82 9.54
C MET A 46 -3.59 -9.80 10.33
N ASP A 47 -4.34 -10.65 9.63
CA ASP A 47 -5.14 -11.71 10.25
C ASP A 47 -4.26 -12.80 10.89
N LYS A 48 -3.25 -13.28 10.14
CA LYS A 48 -2.39 -14.38 10.62
C LYS A 48 -1.43 -13.95 11.72
N ILE A 49 -0.77 -12.80 11.57
CA ILE A 49 0.40 -12.39 12.38
C ILE A 49 0.21 -11.00 13.00
N GLY A 50 -0.23 -10.01 12.21
CA GLY A 50 -0.18 -8.59 12.61
C GLY A 50 -0.91 -8.26 13.91
N ARG A 51 -2.04 -8.93 14.21
CA ARG A 51 -2.76 -8.73 15.48
C ARG A 51 -1.91 -9.08 16.71
N PHE A 52 -1.07 -10.11 16.60
CA PHE A 52 -0.21 -10.56 17.69
C PHE A 52 1.02 -9.65 17.84
N GLU A 53 1.55 -9.13 16.73
CA GLU A 53 2.62 -8.13 16.78
C GLU A 53 2.17 -6.85 17.48
N LEU A 54 0.93 -6.39 17.25
CA LEU A 54 0.39 -5.23 17.96
C LEU A 54 0.35 -5.50 19.46
N VAL A 55 -0.17 -6.65 19.89
CA VAL A 55 -0.21 -7.03 21.32
C VAL A 55 1.20 -7.07 21.92
N ALA A 56 2.16 -7.64 21.20
CA ALA A 56 3.56 -7.66 21.63
C ALA A 56 4.16 -6.26 21.74
N TYR A 57 3.84 -5.38 20.79
CA TYR A 57 4.31 -4.00 20.80
C TYR A 57 3.69 -3.18 21.95
N GLU A 58 2.39 -3.34 22.22
CA GLU A 58 1.73 -2.69 23.35
C GLU A 58 2.31 -3.14 24.70
N LEU A 59 2.64 -4.43 24.83
CA LEU A 59 3.33 -4.95 26.00
C LEU A 59 4.77 -4.41 26.12
N TYR A 60 5.49 -4.31 25.01
CA TYR A 60 6.79 -3.65 24.95
C TYR A 60 6.69 -2.20 25.44
N MET A 61 5.68 -1.44 24.99
CA MET A 61 5.45 -0.07 25.45
C MET A 61 5.26 0.00 26.96
N GLN A 62 4.45 -0.90 27.55
CA GLN A 62 4.29 -0.98 29.00
C GLN A 62 5.63 -1.17 29.72
N VAL A 63 6.48 -2.08 29.22
CA VAL A 63 7.82 -2.30 29.76
C VAL A 63 8.68 -1.05 29.65
N GLN A 64 8.64 -0.32 28.53
CA GLN A 64 9.40 0.92 28.37
C GLN A 64 8.94 2.01 29.34
N PHE A 65 7.64 2.17 29.56
CA PHE A 65 7.11 3.11 30.53
C PHE A 65 7.60 2.78 31.95
N LEU A 66 7.53 1.52 32.36
CA LEU A 66 8.01 1.09 33.67
C LEU A 66 9.52 1.26 33.82
N LYS A 67 10.31 0.94 32.78
CA LYS A 67 11.76 1.17 32.77
C LYS A 67 12.11 2.65 32.93
N LYS A 68 11.44 3.53 32.19
CA LYS A 68 11.64 4.98 32.27
C LYS A 68 11.23 5.53 33.63
N ARG A 69 10.10 5.09 34.18
CA ARG A 69 9.66 5.46 35.53
C ARG A 69 10.70 5.05 36.57
N ARG A 70 11.16 3.79 36.52
CA ARG A 70 12.20 3.26 37.42
C ARG A 70 13.48 4.07 37.34
N GLN A 71 13.93 4.40 36.13
CA GLN A 71 15.12 5.21 35.92
C GLN A 71 14.99 6.57 36.62
N LEU A 72 13.87 7.27 36.45
CA LEU A 72 13.66 8.60 37.03
C LEU A 72 13.52 8.54 38.56
N MET A 73 12.84 7.52 39.10
CA MET A 73 12.76 7.31 40.55
C MET A 73 14.13 7.05 41.16
N LEU A 74 14.92 6.14 40.56
CA LEU A 74 16.28 5.87 41.03
C LEU A 74 17.17 7.11 40.95
N GLN A 75 17.02 7.95 39.92
CA GLN A 75 17.75 9.21 39.81
C GLN A 75 17.46 10.17 40.97
N ALA A 76 16.19 10.28 41.40
CA ALA A 76 15.80 11.10 42.55
C ALA A 76 16.31 10.49 43.87
N ILE A 77 16.09 9.19 44.08
CA ILE A 77 16.53 8.47 45.29
C ILE A 77 18.05 8.57 45.48
N ASN A 78 18.82 8.42 44.39
CA ASN A 78 20.29 8.52 44.45
C ASN A 78 20.78 9.94 44.80
N ARG A 79 19.97 10.97 44.52
CA ARG A 79 20.21 12.36 44.95
C ARG A 79 19.68 12.65 46.35
N ARG A 80 19.07 11.66 47.01
CA ARG A 80 18.36 11.79 48.30
C ARG A 80 17.17 12.76 48.22
N GLU A 81 16.57 12.86 47.04
CA GLU A 81 15.37 13.67 46.77
C GLU A 81 14.14 12.75 46.69
N ALA A 82 12.97 13.27 47.06
CA ALA A 82 11.72 12.58 46.79
C ALA A 82 11.43 12.60 45.27
N PRO A 83 11.00 11.48 44.65
CA PRO A 83 10.65 11.46 43.24
C PRO A 83 9.53 12.47 42.91
N ASP A 84 9.83 13.38 41.98
CA ASP A 84 8.86 14.33 41.44
C ASP A 84 7.89 13.60 40.49
N LYS A 85 6.68 13.30 40.99
CA LYS A 85 5.65 12.59 40.24
C LYS A 85 5.26 13.33 38.96
N GLU A 86 5.08 14.64 39.01
CA GLU A 86 4.63 15.43 37.85
C GLU A 86 5.68 15.42 36.74
N ARG A 87 6.96 15.60 37.10
CA ARG A 87 8.06 15.52 36.14
C ARG A 87 8.18 14.12 35.54
N ILE A 88 7.97 13.07 36.34
CA ILE A 88 7.98 11.68 35.86
C ILE A 88 6.88 11.47 34.82
N GLU A 89 5.65 11.86 35.11
CA GLU A 89 4.53 11.70 34.18
C GLU A 89 4.74 12.51 32.89
N LYS A 90 5.27 13.73 32.98
CA LYS A 90 5.61 14.53 31.79
C LYS A 90 6.66 13.86 30.89
N GLU A 91 7.66 13.20 31.46
CA GLU A 91 8.65 12.44 30.70
C GLU A 91 8.06 11.15 30.10
N LEU A 92 7.12 10.52 30.79
CA LEU A 92 6.39 9.35 30.27
C LEU A 92 5.43 9.74 29.15
N GLU A 93 4.79 10.90 29.21
CA GLU A 93 3.92 11.42 28.14
C GLU A 93 4.73 11.66 26.86
N LYS A 94 5.95 12.21 26.97
CA LYS A 94 6.86 12.35 25.82
C LYS A 94 7.20 10.99 25.21
N LEU A 95 7.53 10.00 26.04
CA LEU A 95 7.80 8.64 25.60
C LEU A 95 6.56 8.01 24.94
N ALA A 96 5.37 8.25 25.51
CA ALA A 96 4.11 7.77 24.96
C ALA A 96 3.86 8.34 23.56
N LYS A 97 4.06 9.65 23.36
CA LYS A 97 3.95 10.29 22.04
C LYS A 97 4.90 9.66 21.02
N GLN A 98 6.14 9.39 21.40
CA GLN A 98 7.13 8.76 20.52
C GLN A 98 6.74 7.33 20.11
N LEU A 99 6.33 6.50 21.07
CA LEU A 99 5.96 5.10 20.81
C LEU A 99 4.60 4.98 20.12
N ASN A 100 3.67 5.90 20.38
CA ASN A 100 2.33 5.85 19.81
C ASN A 100 2.34 6.05 18.28
N VAL A 101 3.36 6.70 17.70
CA VAL A 101 3.49 6.81 16.23
C VAL A 101 3.55 5.42 15.59
N LYS A 102 4.36 4.50 16.13
CA LYS A 102 4.45 3.14 15.59
C LYS A 102 3.20 2.34 15.91
N ARG A 103 2.67 2.45 17.14
CA ARG A 103 1.42 1.78 17.54
C ARG A 103 0.26 2.15 16.61
N GLN A 104 0.09 3.44 16.33
CA GLN A 104 -0.99 3.93 15.48
C GLN A 104 -0.87 3.36 14.07
N LYS A 105 0.34 3.35 13.48
CA LYS A 105 0.54 2.69 12.18
C LYS A 105 0.06 1.24 12.19
N MET A 106 0.43 0.46 13.20
CA MET A 106 0.01 -0.94 13.32
C MET A 106 -1.51 -1.09 13.46
N VAL A 107 -2.15 -0.20 14.22
CA VAL A 107 -3.62 -0.13 14.32
C VAL A 107 -4.23 0.20 12.96
N ASP A 108 -3.70 1.21 12.26
CA ASP A 108 -4.20 1.60 10.93
C ASP A 108 -4.08 0.45 9.92
N HIS A 109 -2.99 -0.34 9.96
CA HIS A 109 -2.85 -1.55 9.13
C HIS A 109 -3.95 -2.59 9.44
N LEU A 110 -4.24 -2.83 10.73
CA LEU A 110 -5.31 -3.76 11.13
C LEU A 110 -6.71 -3.26 10.73
N ASP A 111 -6.96 -1.97 10.86
CA ASP A 111 -8.26 -1.39 10.52
C ASP A 111 -8.49 -1.39 9.02
N ARG A 112 -7.45 -1.11 8.20
CA ARG A 112 -7.51 -1.30 6.75
C ARG A 112 -7.76 -2.75 6.36
N ALA A 113 -7.07 -3.71 6.98
CA ALA A 113 -7.27 -5.13 6.74
C ALA A 113 -8.71 -5.58 7.03
N LYS A 114 -9.30 -5.12 8.14
CA LYS A 114 -10.70 -5.40 8.48
C LYS A 114 -11.67 -4.76 7.48
N ALA A 115 -11.42 -3.51 7.10
CA ALA A 115 -12.25 -2.80 6.12
C ALA A 115 -12.25 -3.53 4.77
N TRP A 116 -11.07 -4.01 4.33
CA TRP A 116 -10.92 -4.83 3.13
C TRP A 116 -11.74 -6.12 3.21
N GLN A 117 -11.63 -6.87 4.31
CA GLN A 117 -12.38 -8.11 4.52
C GLN A 117 -13.90 -7.90 4.61
N ALA A 118 -14.33 -6.73 5.08
CA ALA A 118 -15.75 -6.37 5.19
C ALA A 118 -16.33 -5.82 3.87
N ALA A 119 -15.49 -5.45 2.90
CA ALA A 119 -15.93 -4.95 1.61
C ALA A 119 -16.63 -6.08 0.83
N THR A 120 -17.78 -5.77 0.21
CA THR A 120 -18.43 -6.69 -0.71
C THR A 120 -17.58 -6.77 -1.97
N MET A 121 -16.93 -7.90 -2.20
CA MET A 121 -16.17 -8.12 -3.42
C MET A 121 -17.10 -8.45 -4.58
N LEU A 122 -16.73 -8.02 -5.78
CA LEU A 122 -17.37 -8.46 -7.01
C LEU A 122 -17.28 -10.00 -7.14
N SER A 123 -18.19 -10.58 -7.92
CA SER A 123 -18.05 -11.99 -8.30
C SER A 123 -16.79 -12.18 -9.16
N GLU A 124 -16.29 -13.42 -9.28
CA GLU A 124 -15.14 -13.70 -10.15
C GLU A 124 -15.42 -13.30 -11.61
N GLU A 125 -16.66 -13.50 -12.07
CA GLU A 125 -17.12 -13.12 -13.41
C GLU A 125 -17.12 -11.60 -13.59
N ASP A 126 -17.73 -10.86 -12.64
CA ASP A 126 -17.78 -9.40 -12.68
C ASP A 126 -16.38 -8.77 -12.56
N THR A 127 -15.48 -9.39 -11.79
CA THR A 127 -14.09 -8.94 -11.64
C THR A 127 -13.33 -9.11 -12.95
N ALA A 128 -13.49 -10.25 -13.62
CA ALA A 128 -12.88 -10.50 -14.93
C ALA A 128 -13.42 -9.52 -15.98
N GLU A 129 -14.72 -9.23 -15.98
CA GLU A 129 -15.30 -8.24 -16.88
C GLU A 129 -14.77 -6.83 -16.60
N ALA A 130 -14.73 -6.42 -15.33
CA ALA A 130 -14.19 -5.12 -14.92
C ALA A 130 -12.73 -4.95 -15.37
N HIS A 131 -11.91 -6.00 -15.26
CA HIS A 131 -10.53 -6.01 -15.74
C HIS A 131 -10.45 -5.79 -17.25
N VAL A 132 -11.24 -6.53 -18.03
CA VAL A 132 -11.26 -6.41 -19.50
C VAL A 132 -11.66 -5.00 -19.93
N LEU A 133 -12.74 -4.46 -19.35
CA LEU A 133 -13.22 -3.11 -19.64
C LEU A 133 -12.20 -2.05 -19.26
N TYR A 134 -11.59 -2.17 -18.09
CA TYR A 134 -10.58 -1.23 -17.63
C TYR A 134 -9.36 -1.22 -18.55
N LYS A 135 -8.85 -2.39 -18.94
CA LYS A 135 -7.73 -2.51 -19.88
C LYS A 135 -8.03 -1.84 -21.23
N GLN A 136 -9.24 -2.00 -21.74
CA GLN A 136 -9.69 -1.32 -22.96
C GLN A 136 -9.70 0.21 -22.78
N LEU A 137 -10.26 0.69 -21.67
CA LEU A 137 -10.32 2.12 -21.34
C LEU A 137 -8.93 2.75 -21.16
N VAL A 138 -7.98 2.03 -20.54
CA VAL A 138 -6.58 2.46 -20.46
C VAL A 138 -6.01 2.62 -21.87
N LYS A 139 -6.17 1.62 -22.74
CA LYS A 139 -5.67 1.70 -24.12
C LYS A 139 -6.25 2.88 -24.90
N LEU A 140 -7.53 3.21 -24.66
CA LEU A 140 -8.26 4.23 -25.40
C LEU A 140 -8.11 5.66 -24.85
N LEU A 141 -7.88 5.83 -23.55
CA LEU A 141 -7.94 7.14 -22.89
C LEU A 141 -6.70 7.52 -22.08
N HIS A 142 -5.67 6.67 -22.02
CA HIS A 142 -4.49 7.00 -21.24
C HIS A 142 -3.73 8.19 -21.86
N PRO A 143 -3.42 9.25 -21.09
CA PRO A 143 -2.78 10.48 -21.61
C PRO A 143 -1.47 10.23 -22.37
N ASP A 144 -0.66 9.28 -21.92
CA ASP A 144 0.62 8.97 -22.58
C ASP A 144 0.45 8.21 -23.90
N LEU A 145 -0.67 7.52 -24.09
CA LEU A 145 -1.02 6.85 -25.34
C LEU A 145 -1.66 7.83 -26.34
N HIS A 146 -2.34 8.85 -25.81
CA HIS A 146 -3.12 9.84 -26.56
C HIS A 146 -2.79 11.27 -26.10
N PRO A 147 -1.58 11.80 -26.42
CA PRO A 147 -1.13 13.11 -25.94
C PRO A 147 -1.96 14.30 -26.43
N ASN A 148 -2.77 14.10 -27.47
CA ASN A 148 -3.66 15.12 -28.04
C ASN A 148 -5.12 14.94 -27.58
N GLN A 149 -5.37 14.14 -26.55
CA GLN A 149 -6.73 13.89 -26.06
C GLN A 149 -7.41 15.16 -25.53
N THR A 150 -8.72 15.19 -25.67
CA THR A 150 -9.58 16.25 -25.15
C THR A 150 -9.62 16.24 -23.62
N ARG A 151 -10.04 17.37 -23.05
CA ARG A 151 -10.28 17.46 -21.60
C ARG A 151 -11.34 16.47 -21.12
N GLN A 152 -12.31 16.15 -21.97
CA GLN A 152 -13.38 15.20 -21.65
C GLN A 152 -12.86 13.77 -21.58
N GLU A 153 -12.02 13.36 -22.53
CA GLU A 153 -11.36 12.03 -22.53
C GLU A 153 -10.46 11.86 -21.31
N ALA A 154 -9.71 12.90 -20.93
CA ALA A 154 -8.90 12.89 -19.72
C ALA A 154 -9.74 12.71 -18.45
N GLU A 155 -10.92 13.33 -18.40
CA GLU A 155 -11.84 13.19 -17.27
C GLU A 155 -12.49 11.79 -17.24
N TRP A 156 -12.86 11.24 -18.40
CA TRP A 156 -13.33 9.86 -18.49
C TRP A 156 -12.28 8.85 -18.03
N PHE A 157 -11.01 9.06 -18.39
CA PHE A 157 -9.93 8.20 -17.92
C PHE A 157 -9.82 8.22 -16.39
N LYS A 158 -9.84 9.41 -15.79
CA LYS A 158 -9.82 9.54 -14.33
C LYS A 158 -11.01 8.83 -13.68
N GLN A 159 -12.21 8.99 -14.25
CA GLN A 159 -13.39 8.31 -13.74
C GLN A 159 -13.31 6.79 -13.90
N ALA A 160 -12.67 6.28 -14.95
CA ALA A 160 -12.45 4.85 -15.17
C ALA A 160 -11.48 4.30 -14.12
N VAL A 161 -10.39 5.01 -13.83
CA VAL A 161 -9.45 4.65 -12.75
C VAL A 161 -10.16 4.62 -11.40
N ASP A 162 -10.99 5.61 -11.09
CA ASP A 162 -11.72 5.66 -9.83
C ASP A 162 -12.79 4.55 -9.74
N ALA A 163 -13.49 4.25 -10.84
CA ALA A 163 -14.47 3.18 -10.91
C ALA A 163 -13.82 1.80 -10.72
N TYR A 164 -12.68 1.58 -11.38
CA TYR A 164 -11.92 0.33 -11.25
C TYR A 164 -11.44 0.11 -9.81
N LYS A 165 -10.87 1.14 -9.18
CA LYS A 165 -10.48 1.12 -7.75
C LYS A 165 -11.64 0.82 -6.80
N ALA A 166 -12.85 1.27 -7.15
CA ALA A 166 -14.04 1.07 -6.36
C ALA A 166 -14.75 -0.26 -6.63
N GLY A 167 -14.31 -1.05 -7.62
CA GLY A 167 -15.05 -2.23 -8.09
C GLY A 167 -16.41 -1.89 -8.70
N ASP A 168 -16.57 -0.69 -9.27
CA ASP A 168 -17.82 -0.21 -9.86
C ASP A 168 -17.92 -0.63 -11.34
N LEU A 169 -18.31 -1.89 -11.57
CA LEU A 169 -18.46 -2.46 -12.91
C LEU A 169 -19.46 -1.68 -13.76
N ALA A 170 -20.60 -1.27 -13.17
CA ALA A 170 -21.63 -0.53 -13.89
C ALA A 170 -21.11 0.81 -14.43
N LYS A 171 -20.29 1.51 -13.63
CA LYS A 171 -19.65 2.76 -14.07
C LYS A 171 -18.57 2.51 -15.12
N LEU A 172 -17.81 1.42 -15.05
CA LEU A 172 -16.86 1.03 -16.10
C LEU A 172 -17.56 0.73 -17.43
N GLN A 173 -18.66 -0.01 -17.41
CA GLN A 173 -19.49 -0.28 -18.57
C GLN A 173 -20.01 1.02 -19.20
N LEU A 174 -20.57 1.92 -18.38
CA LEU A 174 -21.06 3.22 -18.84
C LEU A 174 -19.96 4.05 -19.51
N ILE A 175 -18.77 4.13 -18.91
CA ILE A 175 -17.65 4.88 -19.50
C ILE A 175 -17.21 4.22 -20.82
N SER A 176 -17.14 2.89 -20.88
CA SER A 176 -16.80 2.15 -22.09
C SER A 176 -17.76 2.46 -23.25
N GLU A 177 -19.07 2.47 -22.97
CA GLU A 177 -20.10 2.86 -23.95
C GLU A 177 -19.92 4.31 -24.44
N LEU A 178 -19.69 5.25 -23.51
CA LEU A 178 -19.49 6.67 -23.85
C LEU A 178 -18.26 6.88 -24.75
N VAL A 179 -17.18 6.15 -24.50
CA VAL A 179 -15.94 6.23 -25.29
C VAL A 179 -16.16 5.63 -26.67
N ALA A 180 -16.83 4.46 -26.76
CA ALA A 180 -17.12 3.79 -28.02
C ALA A 180 -17.92 4.68 -28.99
N VAL A 181 -18.84 5.49 -28.47
CA VAL A 181 -19.63 6.46 -29.26
C VAL A 181 -18.78 7.65 -29.74
N GLY A 182 -17.69 8.00 -29.05
CA GLY A 182 -16.81 9.12 -29.41
C GLY A 182 -15.67 8.78 -30.37
N THR A 183 -15.26 7.51 -30.46
CA THR A 183 -14.03 7.07 -31.15
C THR A 183 -14.13 6.83 -32.68
N GLU A 184 -15.23 7.21 -33.34
CA GLU A 184 -15.40 6.98 -34.79
C GLU A 184 -14.48 7.82 -35.72
N ASN A 185 -13.58 8.64 -35.19
CA ASN A 185 -12.67 9.47 -35.99
C ASN A 185 -11.19 9.11 -35.79
N ASP A 186 -10.80 7.93 -36.28
CA ASP A 186 -9.38 7.62 -36.46
C ASP A 186 -8.91 8.24 -37.79
N THR A 187 -8.74 9.57 -37.78
CA THR A 187 -8.17 10.29 -38.92
C THR A 187 -6.70 9.91 -39.06
N LEU A 188 -6.33 9.41 -40.25
CA LEU A 188 -4.95 9.16 -40.66
C LEU A 188 -4.09 10.43 -40.52
N SER A 189 -3.54 10.66 -39.33
CA SER A 189 -2.57 11.73 -39.10
C SER A 189 -1.20 11.27 -39.62
N PHE A 190 -0.64 12.05 -40.55
CA PHE A 190 0.73 11.89 -41.01
C PHE A 190 1.66 12.65 -40.07
N ASN A 191 2.05 12.00 -38.96
CA ASN A 191 3.08 12.54 -38.09
C ASN A 191 4.44 12.50 -38.78
N ALA A 192 5.30 13.48 -38.50
CA ALA A 192 6.68 13.44 -38.98
C ALA A 192 7.43 12.26 -38.32
N ILE A 193 8.44 11.70 -39.00
CA ILE A 193 9.19 10.55 -38.45
C ILE A 193 9.89 10.88 -37.13
N GLU A 194 10.30 12.14 -36.96
CA GLU A 194 10.88 12.65 -35.71
C GLU A 194 9.87 12.65 -34.55
N GLU A 195 8.61 12.99 -34.82
CA GLU A 195 7.53 12.93 -33.83
C GLU A 195 7.22 11.48 -33.41
N LEU A 196 7.29 10.53 -34.35
CA LEU A 196 7.15 9.10 -34.04
C LEU A 196 8.29 8.61 -33.15
N HIS A 197 9.54 8.99 -33.44
CA HIS A 197 10.68 8.64 -32.59
C HIS A 197 10.59 9.27 -31.19
N GLU A 198 10.10 10.50 -31.07
CA GLU A 198 9.85 11.13 -29.77
C GLU A 198 8.72 10.44 -28.99
N GLN A 199 7.67 9.98 -29.68
CA GLN A 199 6.62 9.17 -29.06
C GLN A 199 7.16 7.83 -28.56
N ILE A 200 8.00 7.15 -29.36
CA ILE A 200 8.67 5.90 -28.94
C ILE A 200 9.48 6.12 -27.66
N ARG A 201 10.35 7.14 -27.64
CA ARG A 201 11.18 7.46 -26.45
C ARG A 201 10.34 7.69 -25.20
N ARG A 202 9.24 8.45 -25.32
CA ARG A 202 8.34 8.72 -24.19
C ARG A 202 7.66 7.45 -23.67
N LEU A 203 7.15 6.60 -24.58
CA LEU A 203 6.50 5.34 -24.20
C LEU A 203 7.49 4.36 -23.56
N GLU A 204 8.72 4.28 -24.07
CA GLU A 204 9.79 3.44 -23.50
C GLU A 204 10.15 3.89 -22.07
N ALA A 205 10.35 5.20 -21.87
CA ALA A 205 10.63 5.74 -20.54
C ALA A 205 9.48 5.49 -19.55
N HIS A 206 8.22 5.59 -20.01
CA HIS A 206 7.07 5.30 -19.17
C HIS A 206 6.96 3.81 -18.80
N ALA A 207 7.14 2.92 -19.78
CA ALA A 207 7.16 1.48 -19.55
C ALA A 207 8.25 1.07 -18.55
N GLU A 208 9.46 1.64 -18.68
CA GLU A 208 10.55 1.43 -17.73
C GLU A 208 10.17 1.92 -16.31
N SER A 209 9.57 3.11 -16.21
CA SER A 209 9.10 3.65 -14.93
C SER A 209 8.05 2.76 -14.26
N LEU A 210 7.05 2.30 -15.01
CA LEU A 210 6.00 1.40 -14.49
C LEU A 210 6.60 0.07 -14.06
N THR A 211 7.49 -0.51 -14.87
CA THR A 211 8.17 -1.76 -14.54
C THR A 211 8.92 -1.63 -13.22
N HIS A 212 9.66 -0.53 -13.03
CA HIS A 212 10.36 -0.28 -11.77
C HIS A 212 9.40 -0.11 -10.59
N GLN A 213 8.27 0.59 -10.77
CA GLN A 213 7.25 0.75 -9.73
C GLN A 213 6.65 -0.60 -9.31
N ILE A 214 6.28 -1.46 -10.28
CA ILE A 214 5.74 -2.81 -10.02
C ILE A 214 6.76 -3.65 -9.25
N LEU A 215 8.03 -3.65 -9.69
CA LEU A 215 9.10 -4.39 -9.01
C LEU A 215 9.29 -3.89 -7.56
N MET A 216 9.29 -2.58 -7.34
CA MET A 216 9.41 -1.99 -6.00
C MET A 216 8.22 -2.38 -5.10
N ILE A 217 6.99 -2.40 -5.63
CA ILE A 217 5.82 -2.84 -4.85
C ILE A 217 5.94 -4.33 -4.50
N LYS A 218 6.35 -5.17 -5.46
CA LYS A 218 6.55 -6.61 -5.25
C LYS A 218 7.68 -6.92 -4.25
N ASP A 219 8.69 -6.07 -4.15
CA ASP A 219 9.82 -6.20 -3.22
C ASP A 219 9.61 -5.47 -1.87
N THR A 220 8.40 -4.98 -1.59
CA THR A 220 8.08 -4.33 -0.31
C THR A 220 6.98 -5.05 0.46
N PHE A 221 6.88 -4.76 1.76
CA PHE A 221 5.77 -5.25 2.56
C PHE A 221 4.44 -4.68 2.03
N PRO A 222 3.36 -5.48 1.93
CA PRO A 222 3.22 -6.87 2.37
C PRO A 222 3.61 -7.94 1.35
N MET A 223 3.90 -7.58 0.10
CA MET A 223 4.10 -8.51 -1.02
C MET A 223 5.21 -9.53 -0.78
N THR A 224 6.32 -9.13 -0.15
CA THR A 224 7.43 -10.02 0.19
C THR A 224 7.07 -11.15 1.16
N THR A 225 5.93 -11.04 1.85
CA THR A 225 5.48 -12.02 2.84
C THR A 225 4.47 -13.04 2.30
N VAL A 226 3.89 -12.80 1.11
CA VAL A 226 2.75 -13.58 0.57
C VAL A 226 3.06 -15.06 0.46
N GLU A 227 4.21 -15.44 -0.10
CA GLU A 227 4.57 -16.85 -0.25
C GLU A 227 4.80 -17.55 1.09
N TRP A 228 5.40 -16.85 2.05
CA TRP A 228 5.64 -17.38 3.40
C TRP A 228 4.35 -17.57 4.20
N LEU A 229 3.34 -16.73 3.96
CA LEU A 229 2.03 -16.84 4.62
C LEU A 229 1.24 -18.08 4.18
N LYS A 230 1.61 -18.72 3.06
CA LYS A 230 1.04 -20.01 2.62
C LYS A 230 1.60 -21.19 3.40
N ASP A 231 2.81 -21.06 3.96
CA ASP A 231 3.45 -22.08 4.78
C ASP A 231 2.95 -21.98 6.24
N GLU A 232 2.14 -22.95 6.65
CA GLU A 232 1.58 -23.01 8.00
C GLU A 232 2.65 -23.22 9.07
N GLU A 233 3.74 -23.96 8.77
CA GLU A 233 4.84 -24.17 9.72
C GLU A 233 5.60 -22.87 9.96
N TRP A 234 5.85 -22.10 8.90
CA TRP A 234 6.48 -20.79 9.01
C TRP A 234 5.63 -19.82 9.83
N VAL A 235 4.32 -19.76 9.58
CA VAL A 235 3.40 -18.91 10.35
C VAL A 235 3.39 -19.33 11.82
N ALA A 236 3.30 -20.63 12.11
CA ALA A 236 3.34 -21.15 13.48
C ALA A 236 4.65 -20.79 14.19
N ALA A 237 5.79 -20.86 13.49
CA ALA A 237 7.08 -20.46 14.03
C ALA A 237 7.15 -18.96 14.36
N GLN A 238 6.61 -18.09 13.50
CA GLN A 238 6.51 -16.65 13.78
C GLN A 238 5.63 -16.37 15.00
N LEU A 239 4.47 -17.01 15.09
CA LEU A 239 3.57 -16.87 16.23
C LEU A 239 4.22 -17.36 17.52
N HIS A 240 4.92 -18.49 17.49
CA HIS A 240 5.67 -18.99 18.64
C HIS A 240 6.76 -18.02 19.09
N LYS A 241 7.49 -17.39 18.15
CA LYS A 241 8.47 -16.35 18.47
C LYS A 241 7.82 -15.15 19.16
N ILE A 242 6.71 -14.65 18.62
CA ILE A 242 5.95 -13.54 19.22
C ILE A 242 5.46 -13.93 20.62
N GLN A 243 4.92 -15.14 20.79
CA GLN A 243 4.50 -15.66 22.09
C GLN A 243 5.66 -15.70 23.08
N HIS A 244 6.82 -16.20 22.67
CA HIS A 244 8.01 -16.23 23.50
C HIS A 244 8.46 -14.81 23.93
N GLU A 245 8.50 -13.87 22.99
CA GLU A 245 8.82 -12.46 23.29
C GLU A 245 7.81 -11.84 24.25
N THR A 246 6.50 -12.08 24.04
CA THR A 246 5.46 -11.57 24.95
C THR A 246 5.57 -12.17 26.36
N ALA A 247 5.96 -13.44 26.50
CA ALA A 247 6.19 -14.06 27.80
C ALA A 247 7.37 -13.40 28.55
N ILE A 248 8.47 -13.14 27.85
CA ILE A 248 9.63 -12.43 28.41
C ILE A 248 9.24 -11.01 28.83
N LEU A 249 8.55 -10.27 27.96
CA LEU A 249 8.11 -8.91 28.25
C LEU A 249 7.11 -8.87 29.41
N THR A 250 6.22 -9.87 29.51
CA THR A 250 5.26 -10.01 30.60
C THR A 250 5.99 -10.17 31.93
N LYS A 251 6.91 -11.12 32.01
CA LYS A 251 7.73 -11.32 33.21
C LYS A 251 8.49 -10.03 33.57
N ARG A 252 9.13 -9.39 32.59
CA ARG A 252 9.88 -8.16 32.83
C ARG A 252 9.00 -7.00 33.30
N ARG A 253 7.79 -6.88 32.77
CA ARG A 253 6.79 -5.89 33.20
C ARG A 253 6.44 -6.13 34.67
N ASP A 254 6.21 -7.36 35.06
CA ASP A 254 5.80 -7.72 36.42
C ASP A 254 6.95 -7.49 37.41
N ASP A 255 8.18 -7.92 37.09
CA ASP A 255 9.39 -7.62 37.88
C ASP A 255 9.55 -6.09 38.09
N LEU A 256 9.41 -5.30 37.03
CA LEU A 256 9.53 -3.84 37.11
C LEU A 256 8.42 -3.20 37.95
N ARG A 257 7.21 -3.75 37.92
CA ARG A 257 6.10 -3.29 38.76
C ARG A 257 6.40 -3.54 40.23
N GLU A 258 6.86 -4.74 40.57
CA GLU A 258 7.26 -5.08 41.96
C GLU A 258 8.39 -4.18 42.46
N GLU A 259 9.44 -3.98 41.65
CA GLU A 259 10.54 -3.06 41.96
C GLU A 259 10.04 -1.63 42.22
N LEU A 260 9.14 -1.13 41.37
CA LEU A 260 8.55 0.22 41.51
C LEU A 260 7.68 0.36 42.76
N VAL A 261 6.86 -0.65 43.06
CA VAL A 261 6.04 -0.67 44.29
C VAL A 261 6.92 -0.67 45.54
N ALA A 262 8.02 -1.42 45.54
CA ALA A 262 9.00 -1.39 46.63
C ALA A 262 9.69 -0.01 46.78
N MET A 263 9.80 0.76 45.68
CA MET A 263 10.27 2.15 45.70
C MET A 263 9.18 3.17 46.08
N GLY A 264 7.98 2.72 46.45
CA GLY A 264 6.86 3.58 46.87
C GLY A 264 5.98 4.11 45.74
N TRP A 265 6.10 3.58 44.52
CA TRP A 265 5.15 3.89 43.44
C TRP A 265 3.83 3.15 43.65
N GLN A 266 2.70 3.87 43.51
CA GLN A 266 1.37 3.27 43.52
C GLN A 266 0.81 3.24 42.10
N PRO A 267 0.48 2.06 41.53
CA PRO A 267 0.01 1.94 40.14
C PRO A 267 -1.33 2.61 39.84
N ASN A 268 -2.10 3.05 40.85
CA ASN A 268 -3.48 3.51 40.73
C ASN A 268 -3.72 4.94 41.27
N GLU A 269 -2.76 5.84 41.18
CA GLU A 269 -3.05 7.28 41.32
C GLU A 269 -3.06 7.91 39.92
N GLN A 270 -4.22 7.84 39.24
CA GLN A 270 -4.70 8.65 38.10
C GLN A 270 -5.35 7.77 37.00
N ILE A 271 -6.69 7.66 37.08
CA ILE A 271 -7.57 7.78 35.92
C ILE A 271 -8.06 9.23 35.93
#